data_AF-A0A7J4XLW5-F1
#
_entry.id   AF-A0A7J4XLW5-F1
#
_cell.length_a   1.000
_cell.length_b   1.000
_cell.length_c   1.000
_cell.angle_alpha   90.00
_cell.angle_beta   90.00
_cell.angle_gamma   90.00
#
_symmetry.space_group_name_H-M   'P 1'
#
loop_
_entity.id
_entity.type
_entity.pdbx_description
1 polymer ?
#
loop_
_entity_poly.entity_id
_entity_poly.type
_entity_poly.pdbx_seq_one_letter_code
_entity_poly.pdbx_strand_id
1 'polypeptide(L)'
;MIKPDIILKLEEHASYKCDKGCIYNHPAGTFIIKYLITKDGTVSHTIQFKMESSLLWTLGEINDFLSIYHTDIRVDMLSERRYGEPKLSKPVEIKDICQAYSIPYVYGRQNNVKASNLIYIKGDDIFMKIRDYNSQLFRPHPEFRNAPLSVIVERYFPEKSVRQKFIYNDCWGSVVLRGEAWMCFRHIVPLIKKADRLVSLNVLINLSREFPYLDSREWKFCCENLINQIKNECLPTKEL
;
A
#
# COMPACT_ATOMS: atom_id res chain seq x y z
N MET A 1 32.70 25.05 -0.84
CA MET A 1 32.19 23.71 -1.20
C MET A 1 31.71 23.78 -2.63
N ILE A 2 32.18 22.89 -3.50
CA ILE A 2 31.82 22.90 -4.93
C ILE A 2 30.65 21.92 -5.11
N LYS A 3 29.52 22.42 -5.61
CA LYS A 3 28.31 21.63 -5.87
C LYS A 3 28.22 21.30 -7.36
N PRO A 4 28.20 20.03 -7.77
CA PRO A 4 27.93 19.65 -9.15
C PRO A 4 26.49 19.99 -9.58
N ASP A 5 26.24 20.12 -10.88
CA ASP A 5 24.92 20.49 -11.44
C ASP A 5 23.77 19.58 -10.95
N ILE A 6 24.06 18.30 -10.73
CA ILE A 6 23.08 17.34 -10.24
C ILE A 6 22.60 17.66 -8.80
N ILE A 7 23.46 18.25 -7.96
CA ILE A 7 23.07 18.73 -6.62
C ILE A 7 22.19 19.97 -6.75
N LEU A 8 22.45 20.83 -7.73
CA LEU A 8 21.60 22.00 -7.98
C LEU A 8 20.19 21.57 -8.40
N LYS A 9 20.08 20.58 -9.30
CA LYS A 9 18.79 19.98 -9.69
C LYS A 9 18.07 19.30 -8.54
N LEU A 10 18.81 18.59 -7.68
CA LEU A 10 18.27 18.08 -6.44
C LEU A 10 17.65 19.26 -5.67
N GLU A 11 18.47 20.23 -5.31
CA GLU A 11 18.05 21.39 -4.52
C GLU A 11 16.88 22.18 -5.12
N GLU A 12 16.67 22.23 -6.43
CA GLU A 12 15.50 22.90 -7.05
C GLU A 12 14.16 22.50 -6.40
N HIS A 13 14.02 21.23 -6.04
CA HIS A 13 12.79 20.68 -5.46
C HIS A 13 12.81 20.60 -3.92
N ALA A 14 13.91 21.00 -3.29
CA ALA A 14 14.04 20.94 -1.83
C ALA A 14 13.19 22.01 -1.14
N SER A 15 12.47 21.60 -0.10
CA SER A 15 11.71 22.51 0.77
C SER A 15 12.62 23.37 1.66
N TYR A 16 13.80 22.86 2.01
CA TYR A 16 14.82 23.60 2.73
C TYR A 16 16.23 23.13 2.32
N LYS A 17 17.20 24.04 2.29
CA LYS A 17 18.56 23.81 1.81
C LYS A 17 19.57 24.34 2.83
N CYS A 18 20.68 23.63 3.00
CA CYS A 18 21.85 24.13 3.72
C CYS A 18 23.13 23.65 3.03
N ASP A 19 24.28 24.08 3.55
CA ASP A 19 25.57 23.75 2.93
C ASP A 19 25.83 22.24 2.83
N LYS A 20 25.32 21.45 3.78
CA LYS A 20 25.63 20.01 3.91
C LYS A 20 24.46 19.09 3.58
N GLY A 21 23.36 19.61 3.04
CA GLY A 21 22.19 18.80 2.74
C GLY A 21 20.95 19.61 2.44
N CYS A 22 19.83 18.90 2.36
CA CYS A 22 18.52 19.48 2.10
C CYS A 22 17.40 18.63 2.71
N ILE A 23 16.22 19.24 2.81
CA ILE A 23 15.00 18.61 3.31
C ILE A 23 13.94 18.71 2.22
N TYR A 24 13.23 17.62 2.00
CA TYR A 24 12.10 17.53 1.10
C TYR A 24 10.85 17.18 1.89
N ASN A 25 9.91 18.11 1.93
CA ASN A 25 8.56 17.84 2.35
C ASN A 25 7.83 17.20 1.18
N HIS A 26 7.29 16.02 1.41
CA HIS A 26 6.67 15.20 0.38
C HIS A 26 5.37 14.62 0.94
N PRO A 27 4.34 14.35 0.10
CA PRO A 27 3.05 13.86 0.59
C PRO A 27 3.14 12.60 1.45
N ALA A 28 4.13 11.74 1.18
CA ALA A 28 4.36 10.53 1.96
C ALA A 28 5.19 10.72 3.25
N GLY A 29 5.70 11.93 3.51
CA GLY A 29 6.53 12.27 4.67
C GLY A 29 7.84 12.97 4.30
N THR A 30 8.52 13.50 5.31
CA THR A 30 9.72 14.33 5.14
C THR A 30 10.96 13.48 4.87
N PHE A 31 11.66 13.75 3.78
CA PHE A 31 13.00 13.20 3.51
C PHE A 31 14.08 14.19 3.94
N ILE A 32 15.07 13.69 4.67
CA ILE A 32 16.24 14.42 5.12
C ILE A 32 17.44 13.86 4.35
N ILE A 33 18.16 14.73 3.66
CA ILE A 33 19.30 14.38 2.81
C ILE A 33 20.56 15.04 3.33
N LYS A 34 21.65 14.28 3.35
CA LYS A 34 22.99 14.70 3.68
C LYS A 34 23.90 14.45 2.49
N TYR A 35 24.68 15.47 2.16
CA TYR A 35 25.70 15.39 1.12
C TYR A 35 26.95 14.71 1.67
N LEU A 36 27.51 13.81 0.87
CA LEU A 36 28.84 13.28 1.13
C LEU A 36 29.86 14.21 0.45
N ILE A 37 30.90 14.58 1.18
CA ILE A 37 31.92 15.51 0.69
C ILE A 37 33.21 14.72 0.47
N THR A 38 33.81 14.87 -0.71
CA THR A 38 35.08 14.24 -1.08
C THR A 38 36.26 14.96 -0.43
N LYS A 39 37.46 14.36 -0.47
CA LYS A 39 38.67 14.91 0.18
C LYS A 39 39.07 16.30 -0.36
N ASP A 40 38.75 16.57 -1.62
CA ASP A 40 38.97 17.84 -2.33
C ASP A 40 37.89 18.91 -2.04
N GLY A 41 36.88 18.59 -1.21
CA GLY A 41 35.84 19.55 -0.82
C GLY A 41 34.67 19.68 -1.82
N THR A 42 34.57 18.75 -2.76
CA THR A 42 33.49 18.63 -3.74
C THR A 42 32.35 17.76 -3.17
N VAL A 43 31.10 18.09 -3.50
CA VAL A 43 29.97 17.22 -3.14
C VAL A 43 29.92 16.00 -4.07
N SER A 44 29.84 14.81 -3.49
CA SER A 44 29.69 13.55 -4.21
C SER A 44 28.33 13.41 -4.89
N HIS A 45 28.27 12.58 -5.92
CA HIS A 45 27.01 12.15 -6.55
C HIS A 45 26.22 11.18 -5.65
N THR A 46 26.90 10.59 -4.66
CA THR A 46 26.29 9.75 -3.62
C THR A 46 25.85 10.62 -2.44
N ILE A 47 24.63 10.39 -1.98
CA ILE A 47 24.02 11.04 -0.82
C ILE A 47 23.67 10.01 0.26
N GLN A 48 23.49 10.50 1.48
CA GLN A 48 22.77 9.79 2.52
C GLN A 48 21.40 10.40 2.66
N PHE A 49 20.34 9.61 2.65
CA PHE A 49 19.00 10.10 2.91
C PHE A 49 18.25 9.21 3.88
N LYS A 50 17.28 9.78 4.58
CA LYS A 50 16.33 9.03 5.40
C LYS A 50 15.00 9.75 5.46
N MET A 51 13.95 9.04 5.78
CA MET A 51 12.73 9.69 6.24
C MET A 51 12.89 10.14 7.69
N GLU A 52 12.20 11.21 8.09
CA GLU A 52 12.15 11.68 9.47
C GLU A 52 11.72 10.56 10.45
N SER A 53 10.76 9.73 10.03
CA SER A 53 10.28 8.56 10.78
C SER A 53 11.24 7.36 10.79
N SER A 54 12.36 7.43 10.04
CA SER A 54 13.38 6.37 9.98
C SER A 54 14.56 6.68 10.91
N LEU A 55 15.02 5.63 11.59
CA LEU A 55 16.28 5.67 12.35
C LEU A 55 17.51 5.49 11.45
N LEU A 56 17.36 4.70 10.37
CA LEU A 56 18.46 4.31 9.50
C LEU A 56 18.61 5.28 8.32
N TRP A 57 19.88 5.53 7.96
CA TRP A 57 20.27 6.23 6.75
C TRP A 57 20.46 5.25 5.61
N THR A 58 19.96 5.61 4.44
CA THR A 58 20.17 4.92 3.17
C THR A 58 21.25 5.67 2.38
N LEU A 59 22.22 4.93 1.84
CA LEU A 59 23.15 5.44 0.84
C LEU A 59 22.53 5.27 -0.54
N GLY A 60 22.62 6.30 -1.39
CA GLY A 60 22.12 6.21 -2.75
C GLY A 60 22.66 7.31 -3.65
N GLU A 61 22.56 7.09 -4.96
CA GLU A 61 22.89 8.10 -5.96
C GLU A 61 21.76 9.12 -6.09
N ILE A 62 22.11 10.38 -6.37
CA ILE A 62 21.13 11.47 -6.51
C ILE A 62 20.09 11.18 -7.59
N ASN A 63 20.50 10.60 -8.72
CA ASN A 63 19.57 10.25 -9.80
C ASN A 63 18.53 9.22 -9.36
N ASP A 64 18.94 8.27 -8.51
CA ASP A 64 18.00 7.29 -7.96
C ASP A 64 17.03 7.96 -7.00
N PHE A 65 17.52 8.84 -6.13
CA PHE A 65 16.64 9.62 -5.26
C PHE A 65 15.65 10.46 -6.06
N LEU A 66 16.09 11.17 -7.10
CA LEU A 66 15.22 11.98 -7.96
C LEU A 66 14.19 11.13 -8.72
N SER A 67 14.50 9.86 -9.01
CA SER A 67 13.51 8.95 -9.60
C SER A 67 12.53 8.35 -8.57
N ILE A 68 12.92 8.32 -7.29
CA ILE A 68 12.08 7.87 -6.17
C ILE A 68 11.15 9.01 -5.73
N TYR A 69 11.67 10.23 -5.71
CA TYR A 69 10.95 11.44 -5.38
C TYR A 69 10.08 11.85 -6.56
N HIS A 70 8.77 11.83 -6.36
CA HIS A 70 7.81 12.37 -7.32
C HIS A 70 6.90 13.34 -6.58
N THR A 71 6.78 14.59 -7.05
CA THR A 71 6.00 15.63 -6.36
C THR A 71 4.53 15.24 -6.18
N ASP A 72 4.00 14.46 -7.12
CA ASP A 72 2.60 14.06 -7.17
C ASP A 72 2.34 12.65 -6.63
N ILE A 73 3.26 12.06 -5.84
CA ILE A 73 2.97 10.79 -5.17
C ILE A 73 1.73 10.98 -4.29
N ARG A 74 0.76 10.08 -4.41
CA ARG A 74 -0.45 10.09 -3.56
C ARG A 74 -1.21 8.78 -3.64
N VAL A 75 -2.27 8.69 -2.85
CA VAL A 75 -3.25 7.61 -2.92
C VAL A 75 -4.63 8.18 -3.20
N ASP A 76 -5.23 7.73 -4.29
CA ASP A 76 -6.58 8.13 -4.69
C ASP A 76 -7.60 7.03 -4.32
N MET A 77 -8.71 7.41 -3.68
CA MET A 77 -9.90 6.56 -3.59
C MET A 77 -10.71 6.71 -4.87
N LEU A 78 -10.79 5.65 -5.68
CA LEU A 78 -11.49 5.70 -6.97
C LEU A 78 -12.97 5.40 -6.84
N SER A 79 -13.32 4.42 -6.00
CA SER A 79 -14.71 4.05 -5.71
C SER A 79 -14.75 3.11 -4.52
N GLU A 80 -15.82 3.16 -3.72
CA GLU A 80 -16.09 2.22 -2.65
C GLU A 80 -17.52 1.73 -2.71
N ARG A 81 -17.78 0.56 -2.12
CA ARG A 81 -19.13 0.06 -1.88
C ARG A 81 -19.23 -0.61 -0.53
N ARG A 82 -20.42 -0.56 0.04
CA ARG A 82 -20.86 -1.37 1.18
C ARG A 82 -21.65 -2.58 0.72
N TYR A 83 -21.94 -3.46 1.67
CA TYR A 83 -22.84 -4.57 1.42
C TYR A 83 -24.25 -4.06 1.04
N GLY A 84 -24.86 -4.68 0.03
CA GLY A 84 -26.17 -4.28 -0.51
C GLY A 84 -26.09 -3.30 -1.68
N GLU A 85 -24.99 -2.57 -1.82
CA GLU A 85 -24.77 -1.65 -2.94
C GLU A 85 -24.30 -2.37 -4.22
N PRO A 86 -24.49 -1.76 -5.41
CA PRO A 86 -24.03 -2.31 -6.67
C PRO A 86 -22.55 -2.68 -6.66
N LYS A 87 -22.18 -3.72 -7.42
CA LYS A 87 -20.77 -4.14 -7.55
C LYS A 87 -19.95 -3.03 -8.21
N LEU A 88 -18.74 -2.82 -7.70
CA LEU A 88 -17.80 -1.87 -8.30
C LEU A 88 -17.38 -2.32 -9.69
N SER A 89 -17.53 -1.42 -10.66
CA SER A 89 -16.88 -1.56 -11.97
C SER A 89 -15.37 -1.42 -11.83
N LYS A 90 -14.63 -2.07 -12.73
CA LYS A 90 -13.19 -1.84 -12.84
C LYS A 90 -12.95 -0.41 -13.34
N PRO A 91 -11.97 0.35 -12.79
CA PRO A 91 -11.66 1.69 -13.26
C PRO A 91 -11.32 1.71 -14.75
N VAL A 92 -11.79 2.75 -15.45
CA VAL A 92 -11.61 2.90 -16.90
C VAL A 92 -10.12 2.89 -17.28
N GLU A 93 -9.27 3.52 -16.45
CA GLU A 93 -7.82 3.63 -16.65
C GLU A 93 -7.12 2.28 -16.80
N ILE A 94 -7.65 1.21 -16.20
CA ILE A 94 -7.08 -0.13 -16.21
C ILE A 94 -7.99 -1.16 -16.88
N LYS A 95 -9.02 -0.74 -17.64
CA LYS A 95 -9.99 -1.66 -18.24
C LYS A 95 -9.30 -2.82 -18.98
N ASP A 96 -8.34 -2.48 -19.84
CA ASP A 96 -7.62 -3.43 -20.70
C ASP A 96 -6.32 -3.96 -20.07
N ILE A 97 -6.03 -3.62 -18.81
CA ILE A 97 -4.85 -4.08 -18.10
C ILE A 97 -5.15 -5.39 -17.38
N CYS A 98 -4.36 -6.43 -17.64
CA CYS A 98 -4.46 -7.70 -16.93
C CYS A 98 -4.08 -7.54 -15.45
N GLN A 99 -4.67 -8.38 -14.61
CA GLN A 99 -4.26 -8.46 -13.20
C GLN A 99 -2.81 -8.94 -13.13
N ALA A 100 -1.99 -8.25 -12.35
CA ALA A 100 -0.61 -8.67 -12.12
C ALA A 100 -0.58 -9.89 -11.18
N TYR A 101 -1.13 -9.72 -9.97
CA TYR A 101 -1.20 -10.78 -8.95
C TYR A 101 -2.24 -10.44 -7.89
N SER A 102 -2.38 -11.33 -6.90
CA SER A 102 -3.24 -11.11 -5.73
C SER A 102 -2.40 -11.08 -4.47
N ILE A 103 -2.71 -10.16 -3.55
CA ILE A 103 -2.08 -10.11 -2.23
C ILE A 103 -3.08 -10.58 -1.19
N PRO A 104 -2.75 -11.60 -0.39
CA PRO A 104 -3.62 -12.02 0.70
C PRO A 104 -3.69 -10.94 1.79
N TYR A 105 -4.90 -10.62 2.20
CA TYR A 105 -5.19 -9.87 3.41
C TYR A 105 -5.33 -10.87 4.57
N VAL A 106 -4.33 -10.90 5.43
CA VAL A 106 -4.14 -11.94 6.45
C VAL A 106 -4.43 -11.39 7.83
N TYR A 107 -5.12 -12.18 8.68
CA TYR A 107 -5.42 -11.82 10.07
C TYR A 107 -4.75 -12.76 11.08
N GLY A 108 -4.05 -12.20 12.05
CA GLY A 108 -3.38 -12.97 13.11
C GLY A 108 -2.14 -13.71 12.62
N ARG A 109 -2.31 -14.90 12.03
CA ARG A 109 -1.23 -15.78 11.53
C ARG A 109 -1.23 -15.85 10.00
N GLN A 110 -0.05 -16.05 9.40
CA GLN A 110 0.20 -16.04 7.94
C GLN A 110 -0.77 -16.89 7.10
N ASN A 111 -1.37 -17.96 7.66
CA ASN A 111 -2.24 -18.89 6.93
C ASN A 111 -3.73 -18.52 6.97
N ASN A 112 -4.13 -17.49 7.73
CA ASN A 112 -5.54 -17.08 7.86
C ASN A 112 -5.87 -15.95 6.88
N VAL A 113 -6.04 -16.32 5.61
CA VAL A 113 -6.41 -15.38 4.53
C VAL A 113 -7.90 -15.04 4.64
N LYS A 114 -8.22 -13.77 4.92
CA LYS A 114 -9.61 -13.26 4.96
C LYS A 114 -10.14 -12.93 3.57
N ALA A 115 -9.29 -12.29 2.77
CA ALA A 115 -9.59 -11.85 1.42
C ALA A 115 -8.29 -11.77 0.61
N SER A 116 -8.42 -11.66 -0.71
CA SER A 116 -7.28 -11.41 -1.59
C SER A 116 -7.52 -10.12 -2.35
N ASN A 117 -6.64 -9.14 -2.12
CA ASN A 117 -6.64 -7.86 -2.82
C ASN A 117 -6.06 -8.06 -4.22
N LEU A 118 -6.69 -7.49 -5.23
CA LEU A 118 -6.26 -7.65 -6.62
C LEU A 118 -5.37 -6.49 -7.00
N ILE A 119 -4.21 -6.78 -7.58
CA ILE A 119 -3.21 -5.77 -7.95
C ILE A 119 -3.12 -5.67 -9.47
N TYR A 120 -3.14 -4.44 -9.96
CA TYR A 120 -2.92 -4.09 -11.36
C TYR A 120 -1.86 -2.99 -11.39
N ILE A 121 -0.89 -3.12 -12.29
CA ILE A 121 0.20 -2.14 -12.44
C ILE A 121 0.07 -1.53 -13.83
N LYS A 122 0.10 -0.20 -13.91
CA LYS A 122 0.09 0.55 -15.18
C LYS A 122 1.10 1.69 -15.08
N GLY A 123 2.22 1.55 -15.79
CA GLY A 123 3.33 2.49 -15.67
C GLY A 123 3.85 2.53 -14.22
N ASP A 124 3.88 3.73 -13.63
CA ASP A 124 4.35 3.93 -12.26
C ASP A 124 3.24 3.82 -11.19
N ASP A 125 2.01 3.53 -11.61
CA ASP A 125 0.84 3.48 -10.75
C ASP A 125 0.48 2.04 -10.37
N ILE A 126 -0.01 1.88 -9.13
CA ILE A 126 -0.56 0.61 -8.62
C ILE A 126 -2.03 0.80 -8.30
N PHE A 127 -2.88 0.06 -9.00
CA PHE A 127 -4.30 -0.02 -8.72
C PHE A 127 -4.58 -1.27 -7.88
N MET A 128 -5.24 -1.07 -6.75
CA MET A 128 -5.58 -2.12 -5.82
C MET A 128 -7.09 -2.22 -5.67
N LYS A 129 -7.66 -3.40 -5.94
CA LYS A 129 -9.01 -3.74 -5.49
C LYS A 129 -8.93 -4.36 -4.11
N ILE A 130 -9.32 -3.61 -3.10
CA ILE A 130 -9.40 -4.07 -1.71
C ILE A 130 -10.74 -4.78 -1.52
N ARG A 131 -10.70 -6.06 -1.16
CA ARG A 131 -11.91 -6.91 -1.06
C ARG A 131 -12.51 -7.00 0.35
N ASP A 132 -11.85 -6.39 1.33
CA ASP A 132 -12.31 -6.31 2.72
C ASP A 132 -12.08 -4.88 3.23
N TYR A 133 -12.79 -3.91 2.64
CA TYR A 133 -12.68 -2.49 2.97
C TYR A 133 -13.89 -2.05 3.78
N ASN A 134 -13.68 -1.55 4.99
CA ASN A 134 -14.75 -1.09 5.89
C ASN A 134 -15.89 -2.12 6.06
N SER A 135 -15.56 -3.42 6.07
CA SER A 135 -16.56 -4.46 6.23
C SER A 135 -17.13 -4.43 7.65
N GLN A 136 -18.45 -4.51 7.76
CA GLN A 136 -19.13 -4.47 9.05
C GLN A 136 -19.51 -5.87 9.50
N LEU A 137 -19.52 -6.09 10.82
CA LEU A 137 -20.15 -7.27 11.39
C LEU A 137 -21.65 -7.05 11.42
N PHE A 138 -22.40 -7.96 10.80
CA PHE A 138 -23.84 -7.97 10.93
C PHE A 138 -24.20 -8.25 12.39
N ARG A 139 -25.09 -7.42 12.95
CA ARG A 139 -25.60 -7.59 14.31
C ARG A 139 -27.07 -7.98 14.21
N PRO A 140 -27.44 -9.25 14.45
CA PRO A 140 -28.83 -9.65 14.43
C PRO A 140 -29.60 -9.01 15.59
N HIS A 141 -30.93 -9.02 15.50
CA HIS A 141 -31.80 -8.61 16.61
C HIS A 141 -31.42 -9.38 17.90
N PRO A 142 -31.49 -8.76 19.10
CA PRO A 142 -30.97 -9.35 20.33
C PRO A 142 -31.46 -10.77 20.65
N GLU A 143 -32.68 -11.13 20.23
CA GLU A 143 -33.25 -12.47 20.40
C GLU A 143 -32.46 -13.57 19.67
N PHE A 144 -31.75 -13.22 18.60
CA PHE A 144 -30.94 -14.13 17.78
C PHE A 144 -29.44 -14.04 18.10
N ARG A 145 -29.03 -13.30 19.13
CA ARG A 145 -27.60 -13.06 19.45
C ARG A 145 -26.82 -14.36 19.67
N ASN A 146 -27.47 -15.38 20.21
CA ASN A 146 -26.87 -16.69 20.50
C ASN A 146 -27.35 -17.80 19.54
N ALA A 147 -28.09 -17.42 18.49
CA ALA A 147 -28.58 -18.38 17.51
C ALA A 147 -27.40 -18.94 16.68
N PRO A 148 -27.48 -20.20 16.24
CA PRO A 148 -26.53 -20.74 15.28
C PRO A 148 -26.47 -19.90 13.99
N LEU A 149 -25.32 -19.89 13.32
CA LEU A 149 -25.10 -19.11 12.11
C LEU A 149 -26.10 -19.48 11.00
N SER A 150 -26.48 -20.75 10.91
CA SER A 150 -27.51 -21.24 9.98
C SER A 150 -28.84 -20.51 10.17
N VAL A 151 -29.31 -20.37 11.41
CA VAL A 151 -30.55 -19.66 11.77
C VAL A 151 -30.45 -18.18 11.41
N ILE A 152 -29.30 -17.55 11.69
CA ILE A 152 -29.07 -16.14 11.34
C ILE A 152 -29.12 -15.95 9.81
N VAL A 153 -28.46 -16.81 9.05
CA VAL A 153 -28.41 -16.71 7.58
C VAL A 153 -29.78 -16.95 6.96
N GLU A 154 -30.50 -17.98 7.38
CA GLU A 154 -31.84 -18.29 6.86
C GLU A 154 -32.83 -17.15 7.13
N ARG A 155 -32.74 -16.52 8.31
CA ARG A 155 -33.66 -15.45 8.71
C ARG A 155 -33.38 -14.12 8.01
N TYR A 156 -32.11 -13.70 7.95
CA TYR A 156 -31.73 -12.35 7.51
C TYR A 156 -31.20 -12.28 6.07
N PHE A 157 -30.83 -13.43 5.49
CA PHE A 157 -30.29 -13.53 4.15
C PHE A 157 -30.92 -14.72 3.38
N PRO A 158 -32.27 -14.81 3.32
CA PRO A 158 -32.97 -15.97 2.77
C PRO A 158 -32.65 -16.22 1.28
N GLU A 159 -32.24 -15.19 0.55
CA GLU A 159 -31.84 -15.29 -0.85
C GLU A 159 -30.41 -15.82 -1.04
N LYS A 160 -29.63 -16.01 0.03
CA LYS A 160 -28.27 -16.55 -0.03
C LYS A 160 -28.32 -18.07 0.17
N SER A 161 -28.21 -18.82 -0.92
CA SER A 161 -28.03 -20.28 -0.84
C SER A 161 -26.65 -20.61 -0.28
N VAL A 162 -26.54 -20.88 1.02
CA VAL A 162 -25.30 -21.38 1.61
C VAL A 162 -25.35 -22.90 1.66
N ARG A 163 -24.38 -23.56 1.02
CA ARG A 163 -24.30 -25.03 1.06
C ARG A 163 -23.98 -25.47 2.48
N GLN A 164 -24.67 -26.48 3.01
CA GLN A 164 -24.49 -27.00 4.37
C GLN A 164 -23.04 -27.35 4.71
N LYS A 165 -22.21 -27.72 3.73
CA LYS A 165 -20.77 -27.96 3.94
C LYS A 165 -19.95 -26.75 4.42
N PHE A 166 -20.52 -25.54 4.35
CA PHE A 166 -19.86 -24.30 4.79
C PHE A 166 -20.46 -23.72 6.07
N ILE A 167 -21.70 -24.07 6.42
CA ILE A 167 -22.36 -23.66 7.66
C ILE A 167 -23.08 -24.89 8.20
N TYR A 168 -22.48 -25.51 9.22
CA TYR A 168 -23.11 -26.59 9.97
C TYR A 168 -24.19 -26.02 10.88
N ASN A 169 -25.22 -26.82 11.18
CA ASN A 169 -26.39 -26.38 11.94
C ASN A 169 -26.06 -25.97 13.39
N ASP A 170 -24.93 -26.44 13.91
CA ASP A 170 -24.38 -26.18 15.24
C ASP A 170 -23.20 -25.21 15.23
N CYS A 171 -22.93 -24.54 14.11
CA CYS A 171 -21.81 -23.62 14.01
C CYS A 171 -22.17 -22.22 14.52
N TRP A 172 -21.39 -21.70 15.46
CA TRP A 172 -21.38 -20.27 15.80
C TRP A 172 -20.41 -19.52 14.90
N GLY A 173 -20.85 -18.36 14.42
CA GLY A 173 -20.01 -17.50 13.60
C GLY A 173 -20.65 -16.14 13.39
N SER A 174 -19.86 -15.24 12.80
CA SER A 174 -20.30 -13.89 12.48
C SER A 174 -20.51 -13.75 10.98
N VAL A 175 -21.57 -13.05 10.58
CA VAL A 175 -21.75 -12.64 9.18
C VAL A 175 -21.00 -11.33 8.96
N VAL A 176 -20.09 -11.31 7.99
CA VAL A 176 -19.36 -10.10 7.58
C VAL A 176 -20.03 -9.50 6.36
N LEU A 177 -20.53 -8.27 6.52
CA LEU A 177 -21.08 -7.43 5.47
C LEU A 177 -19.92 -6.81 4.68
N ARG A 178 -19.44 -7.55 3.68
CA ARG A 178 -18.22 -7.21 2.93
C ARG A 178 -18.36 -5.89 2.17
N GLY A 179 -17.49 -4.93 2.50
CA GLY A 179 -17.24 -3.75 1.70
C GLY A 179 -16.02 -3.94 0.78
N GLU A 180 -16.00 -3.20 -0.32
CA GLU A 180 -14.91 -3.22 -1.30
C GLU A 180 -14.51 -1.80 -1.67
N ALA A 181 -13.26 -1.61 -2.06
CA ALA A 181 -12.76 -0.35 -2.57
C ALA A 181 -11.80 -0.56 -3.75
N TRP A 182 -11.77 0.42 -4.65
CA TRP A 182 -10.71 0.61 -5.62
C TRP A 182 -9.86 1.80 -5.19
N MET A 183 -8.56 1.57 -5.09
CA MET A 183 -7.59 2.60 -4.75
C MET A 183 -6.45 2.61 -5.75
N CYS A 184 -5.84 3.77 -5.94
CA CYS A 184 -4.68 3.94 -6.81
C CYS A 184 -3.54 4.60 -6.05
N PHE A 185 -2.39 3.93 -5.95
CA PHE A 185 -1.14 4.53 -5.52
C PHE A 185 -0.45 5.11 -6.75
N ARG A 186 -0.41 6.44 -6.83
CA ARG A 186 0.17 7.17 -7.96
C ARG A 186 1.68 7.28 -7.83
N HIS A 187 2.40 7.07 -8.93
CA HIS A 187 3.87 7.26 -9.02
C HIS A 187 4.68 6.52 -7.96
N ILE A 188 4.22 5.34 -7.53
CA ILE A 188 4.77 4.63 -6.37
C ILE A 188 5.77 3.53 -6.76
N VAL A 189 5.69 3.03 -7.99
CA VAL A 189 6.50 1.88 -8.42
C VAL A 189 8.01 2.18 -8.39
N PRO A 190 8.52 3.33 -8.87
CA PRO A 190 9.95 3.65 -8.79
C PRO A 190 10.48 3.60 -7.35
N LEU A 191 9.69 4.14 -6.41
CA LEU A 191 10.01 4.13 -4.99
C LEU A 191 10.12 2.70 -4.44
N ILE A 192 9.14 1.85 -4.72
CA ILE A 192 9.16 0.44 -4.26
C ILE A 192 10.34 -0.32 -4.87
N LYS A 193 10.67 -0.08 -6.14
CA LYS A 193 11.78 -0.78 -6.81
C LYS A 193 13.14 -0.38 -6.24
N LYS A 194 13.41 0.92 -6.12
CA LYS A 194 14.75 1.44 -5.84
C LYS A 194 15.05 1.72 -4.37
N ALA A 195 14.06 2.14 -3.58
CA ALA A 195 14.29 2.48 -2.18
C ALA A 195 14.40 1.22 -1.30
N ASP A 196 14.97 1.37 -0.12
CA ASP A 196 14.91 0.35 0.92
C ASP A 196 13.47 -0.04 1.26
N ARG A 197 13.31 -1.30 1.68
CA ARG A 197 12.02 -1.84 2.08
C ARG A 197 11.35 -1.03 3.19
N LEU A 198 12.13 -0.57 4.17
CA LEU A 198 11.63 0.23 5.29
C LEU A 198 11.10 1.59 4.83
N VAL A 199 11.82 2.27 3.92
CA VAL A 199 11.38 3.54 3.33
C VAL A 199 10.09 3.32 2.54
N SER A 200 10.07 2.30 1.68
CA SER A 200 8.88 1.94 0.89
C SER A 200 7.66 1.67 1.75
N LEU A 201 7.83 0.89 2.82
CA LEU A 201 6.75 0.51 3.73
C LEU A 201 6.20 1.73 4.47
N ASN A 202 7.09 2.59 5.00
CA ASN A 202 6.68 3.80 5.70
C ASN A 202 5.91 4.76 4.78
N VAL A 203 6.35 4.92 3.53
CA VAL A 203 5.65 5.74 2.53
C VAL A 203 4.25 5.20 2.23
N LEU A 204 4.11 3.90 1.92
CA LEU A 204 2.79 3.30 1.67
C LEU A 204 1.85 3.44 2.86
N ILE A 205 2.36 3.21 4.08
CA ILE A 205 1.56 3.35 5.31
C ILE A 205 1.13 4.81 5.49
N ASN A 206 2.05 5.77 5.39
CA ASN A 206 1.76 7.18 5.60
C ASN A 206 0.70 7.70 4.61
N LEU A 207 0.84 7.37 3.32
CA LEU A 207 -0.16 7.73 2.30
C LEU A 207 -1.52 7.08 2.57
N SER A 208 -1.56 5.91 3.21
CA SER A 208 -2.81 5.21 3.51
C SER A 208 -3.52 5.74 4.75
N ARG A 209 -2.86 6.53 5.61
CA ARG A 209 -3.44 7.02 6.88
C ARG A 209 -4.63 7.95 6.71
N GLU A 210 -4.75 8.59 5.55
CA GLU A 210 -5.90 9.41 5.20
C GLU A 210 -7.20 8.59 5.13
N PHE A 211 -7.09 7.26 5.01
CA PHE A 211 -8.21 6.33 4.94
C PHE A 211 -8.35 5.56 6.26
N PRO A 212 -9.39 5.82 7.07
CA PRO A 212 -9.48 5.34 8.45
C PRO A 212 -9.49 3.80 8.60
N TYR A 213 -9.78 3.07 7.53
CA TYR A 213 -9.83 1.60 7.51
C TYR A 213 -8.52 0.94 7.11
N LEU A 214 -7.50 1.74 6.77
CA LEU A 214 -6.18 1.27 6.30
C LEU A 214 -5.04 1.63 7.26
N ASP A 215 -5.34 1.86 8.54
CA ASP A 215 -4.33 1.98 9.59
C ASP A 215 -4.34 0.78 10.54
N SER A 216 -4.47 -0.42 9.97
CA SER A 216 -4.45 -1.68 10.71
C SER A 216 -3.11 -2.41 10.58
N ARG A 217 -2.84 -3.36 11.48
CA ARG A 217 -1.65 -4.22 11.38
C ARG A 217 -1.69 -5.07 10.10
N GLU A 218 -2.88 -5.54 9.75
CA GLU A 218 -3.15 -6.33 8.55
C GLU A 218 -2.87 -5.54 7.28
N TRP A 219 -3.16 -4.24 7.28
CA TRP A 219 -2.79 -3.36 6.18
C TRP A 219 -1.27 -3.23 6.03
N LYS A 220 -0.54 -3.09 7.14
CA LYS A 220 0.93 -3.04 7.11
C LYS A 220 1.50 -4.32 6.47
N PHE A 221 0.97 -5.49 6.81
CA PHE A 221 1.34 -6.75 6.16
C PHE A 221 0.97 -6.80 4.68
N CYS A 222 -0.18 -6.24 4.29
CA CYS A 222 -0.56 -6.11 2.89
C CYS A 222 0.46 -5.26 2.09
N CYS A 223 0.84 -4.10 2.62
CA CYS A 223 1.86 -3.23 2.02
C CYS A 223 3.23 -3.92 1.96
N GLU A 224 3.61 -4.62 3.02
CA GLU A 224 4.87 -5.37 3.08
C GLU A 224 4.91 -6.49 2.03
N ASN A 225 3.82 -7.23 1.86
CA ASN A 225 3.68 -8.25 0.82
C ASN A 225 3.69 -7.65 -0.59
N LEU A 226 3.07 -6.48 -0.79
CA LEU A 226 3.11 -5.74 -2.05
C LEU A 226 4.54 -5.38 -2.44
N ILE A 227 5.29 -4.79 -1.51
CA ILE A 227 6.70 -4.42 -1.72
C ILE A 227 7.53 -5.65 -2.08
N ASN A 228 7.34 -6.75 -1.34
CA ASN A 228 8.08 -7.99 -1.59
C ASN A 228 7.77 -8.55 -2.98
N GLN A 229 6.51 -8.58 -3.40
CA GLN A 229 6.14 -9.07 -4.73
C GLN A 229 6.76 -8.22 -5.83
N ILE A 230 6.64 -6.90 -5.76
CA ILE A 230 7.23 -6.00 -6.78
C ILE A 230 8.74 -6.12 -6.85
N LYS A 231 9.43 -6.19 -5.69
CA LYS A 231 10.88 -6.35 -5.66
C LYS A 231 11.32 -7.71 -6.19
N ASN A 232 10.57 -8.78 -5.90
CA ASN A 232 10.88 -10.13 -6.37
C ASN A 232 10.64 -10.31 -7.87
N GLU A 233 9.61 -9.70 -8.44
CA GLU A 233 9.38 -9.68 -9.90
C GLU A 233 10.50 -8.93 -10.66
N CYS A 234 11.26 -8.06 -9.98
CA CYS A 234 12.39 -7.32 -10.55
C CYS A 234 13.74 -8.00 -10.34
N LEU A 235 13.82 -9.08 -9.56
CA LEU A 235 15.02 -9.91 -9.55
C LEU A 235 15.01 -10.72 -10.85
N PRO A 236 16.06 -10.67 -11.68
CA PRO A 236 16.12 -11.55 -12.84
C PRO A 236 15.93 -12.97 -12.32
N THR A 237 14.92 -13.67 -12.85
CA THR A 237 14.84 -15.12 -12.77
C THR A 237 16.22 -15.59 -13.21
N LYS A 238 17.03 -16.10 -12.27
CA LYS A 238 18.25 -16.81 -12.65
C LYS A 238 17.75 -17.97 -13.50
N GLU A 239 17.89 -17.83 -14.81
CA GLU A 239 17.76 -18.95 -15.73
C GLU A 239 18.74 -20.01 -15.24
N LEU A 240 18.17 -21.15 -14.85
CA LEU A 240 18.89 -22.38 -14.48
C LEU A 240 19.42 -23.05 -15.74
#